data_AF-A0A7D3ZUU0-F1
#
_entry.id   AF-A0A7D3ZUU0-F1
#
_cell.length_a   1.000
_cell.length_b   1.000
_cell.length_c   1.000
_cell.angle_alpha   90.00
_cell.angle_beta   90.00
_cell.angle_gamma   90.00
#
_symmetry.space_group_name_H-M   'P 1'
#
loop_
_entity.id
_entity.type
_entity.pdbx_description
1 polymer ?
#
loop_
_entity_poly.entity_id
_entity_poly.type
_entity_poly.pdbx_seq_one_letter_code
_entity_poly.pdbx_strand_id
1 'polypeptide(L)'
;MAGVGLPAAISASSMRRNVPIRRSRIRRSIWRLSNSCDDPDALRHLSFEISLQDLALRDPELAPRLAASVRAHEERLAALLAGRPHHGTALTPRQAQRLATALRALLVGLSQGVVLGLAAAPGDYFAATARALIAPDVLGPA
;
A
#
# COMPACT_ATOMS: atom_id res chain seq x y z
N MET A 1 51.73 -10.02 -54.82
CA MET A 1 51.07 -8.77 -54.38
C MET A 1 49.92 -9.20 -53.48
N ALA A 2 50.11 -9.23 -52.15
CA ALA A 2 49.67 -8.21 -51.18
C ALA A 2 48.15 -7.95 -51.25
N GLY A 3 47.31 -8.11 -50.23
CA GLY A 3 47.42 -8.44 -48.80
C GLY A 3 46.01 -8.81 -48.28
N VAL A 4 45.88 -9.75 -47.33
CA VAL A 4 45.57 -9.55 -45.89
C VAL A 4 44.23 -8.84 -45.59
N GLY A 5 43.32 -9.54 -44.92
CA GLY A 5 42.20 -8.92 -44.18
C GLY A 5 41.00 -9.83 -43.86
N LEU A 6 41.15 -10.80 -42.94
CA LEU A 6 40.07 -11.21 -42.02
C LEU A 6 40.35 -10.52 -40.67
N PRO A 7 39.38 -10.28 -39.75
CA PRO A 7 38.43 -11.31 -39.33
C PRO A 7 37.00 -10.88 -38.87
N ALA A 8 36.19 -11.91 -38.64
CA ALA A 8 35.15 -12.05 -37.59
C ALA A 8 33.90 -11.15 -37.59
N ALA A 9 32.72 -11.77 -37.78
CA ALA A 9 31.77 -11.96 -36.68
C ALA A 9 30.63 -12.91 -37.09
N ILE A 10 30.58 -14.05 -36.41
CA ILE A 10 29.41 -14.93 -36.27
C ILE A 10 28.41 -14.19 -35.37
N SER A 11 27.14 -14.10 -35.74
CA SER A 11 26.06 -14.22 -34.75
C SER A 11 24.73 -14.62 -35.40
N ALA A 12 24.42 -15.89 -35.23
CA ALA A 12 23.10 -16.45 -35.40
C ALA A 12 22.20 -16.10 -34.21
N SER A 13 20.88 -16.20 -34.45
CA SER A 13 19.87 -16.48 -33.43
C SER A 13 19.58 -15.39 -32.38
N SER A 14 18.40 -14.78 -32.52
CA SER A 14 17.27 -15.07 -31.62
C SER A 14 16.30 -13.90 -31.66
N MET A 15 15.31 -14.05 -32.52
CA MET A 15 14.09 -13.27 -32.55
C MET A 15 13.30 -13.55 -31.26
N ARG A 16 13.66 -12.86 -30.18
CA ARG A 16 12.86 -12.81 -28.94
C ARG A 16 11.56 -12.08 -29.26
N ARG A 17 10.53 -12.84 -29.63
CA ARG A 17 9.13 -12.40 -29.60
C ARG A 17 8.77 -12.11 -28.15
N ASN A 18 8.88 -10.83 -27.80
CA ASN A 18 8.53 -10.27 -26.51
C ASN A 18 6.99 -10.19 -26.44
N VAL A 19 6.36 -11.04 -25.63
CA VAL A 19 4.92 -11.01 -25.38
C VAL A 19 4.68 -10.30 -24.04
N PRO A 20 3.99 -9.15 -23.99
CA PRO A 20 3.45 -8.64 -22.74
C PRO A 20 1.91 -8.59 -22.78
N ILE A 21 1.25 -9.75 -22.87
CA ILE A 21 -0.18 -9.85 -22.56
C ILE A 21 -0.31 -10.20 -21.07
N ARG A 22 -0.36 -9.19 -20.20
CA ARG A 22 -0.96 -9.28 -18.84
C ARG A 22 -1.01 -7.98 -18.04
N ARG A 23 -0.70 -6.80 -18.62
CA ARG A 23 -0.81 -5.49 -17.92
C ARG A 23 -2.17 -4.78 -18.06
N SER A 24 -3.09 -5.31 -18.88
CA SER A 24 -4.32 -4.61 -19.27
C SER A 24 -5.53 -4.84 -18.35
N ARG A 25 -5.48 -5.79 -17.41
CA ARG A 25 -6.56 -6.01 -16.43
C ARG A 25 -6.37 -5.16 -15.18
N ILE A 26 -5.16 -5.09 -14.64
CA ILE A 26 -4.86 -4.34 -13.40
C ILE A 26 -5.09 -2.83 -13.61
N ARG A 27 -4.65 -2.26 -14.74
CA ARG A 27 -4.90 -0.85 -15.07
C ARG A 27 -6.39 -0.51 -15.22
N ARG A 28 -7.22 -1.45 -15.71
CA ARG A 28 -8.68 -1.26 -15.82
C ARG A 28 -9.40 -1.31 -14.47
N SER A 29 -8.89 -2.12 -13.53
CA SER A 29 -9.43 -2.17 -12.17
C SER A 29 -9.10 -0.90 -11.39
N ILE A 30 -7.87 -0.41 -11.51
CA ILE A 30 -7.41 0.83 -10.86
C ILE A 30 -8.13 2.05 -11.44
N TRP A 31 -8.32 2.11 -12.76
CA TRP A 31 -9.06 3.21 -13.40
C TRP A 31 -10.56 3.22 -12.99
N ARG A 32 -11.18 2.04 -12.81
CA ARG A 32 -12.57 1.96 -12.32
C ARG A 32 -12.75 2.44 -10.88
N LEU A 33 -11.78 2.18 -10.00
CA LEU A 33 -11.79 2.68 -8.61
C LEU A 33 -11.62 4.20 -8.55
N SER A 34 -10.83 4.79 -9.46
CA SER A 34 -10.68 6.24 -9.54
C SER A 34 -11.94 6.93 -10.06
N ASN A 35 -12.61 6.35 -11.07
CA ASN A 35 -13.77 6.96 -11.71
C ASN A 35 -15.09 6.79 -10.92
N SER A 36 -15.12 5.96 -9.87
CA SER A 36 -16.26 5.91 -8.95
C SER A 36 -16.17 6.95 -7.82
N CYS A 37 -15.02 7.61 -7.66
CA CYS A 37 -14.85 8.70 -6.70
C CYS A 37 -15.32 10.06 -7.25
N ASP A 38 -15.44 10.21 -8.58
CA ASP A 38 -15.90 11.44 -9.22
C ASP A 38 -17.43 11.55 -9.31
N ASP A 39 -18.17 10.69 -8.59
CA ASP A 39 -19.61 10.80 -8.47
C ASP A 39 -19.97 11.91 -7.45
N PRO A 40 -20.59 13.02 -7.88
CA PRO A 40 -20.97 14.10 -6.98
C PRO A 40 -21.95 13.66 -5.89
N ASP A 41 -22.74 12.62 -6.11
CA ASP A 41 -23.62 12.06 -5.09
C ASP A 41 -22.85 11.21 -4.07
N ALA A 42 -21.78 10.52 -4.49
CA ALA A 42 -20.87 9.84 -3.57
C ALA A 42 -20.12 10.83 -2.67
N LEU A 43 -19.68 11.96 -3.23
CA LEU A 43 -19.05 13.04 -2.46
C LEU A 43 -20.02 13.65 -1.44
N ARG A 44 -21.28 13.90 -1.84
CA ARG A 44 -22.33 14.42 -0.94
C ARG A 44 -22.64 13.45 0.20
N HIS A 45 -22.80 12.17 -0.12
CA HIS A 45 -23.06 11.14 0.88
C HIS A 45 -21.90 11.01 1.88
N LEU A 46 -20.67 11.02 1.38
CA LEU A 46 -19.45 11.01 2.20
C LEU A 46 -19.32 12.26 3.08
N SER A 47 -19.62 13.44 2.55
CA SER A 47 -19.62 14.70 3.31
C SER A 47 -20.66 14.69 4.44
N PHE A 48 -21.82 14.07 4.21
CA PHE A 48 -22.84 13.88 5.23
C PHE A 48 -22.37 12.91 6.32
N GLU A 49 -21.81 11.76 5.94
CA GLU A 49 -21.23 10.79 6.89
C GLU A 49 -20.11 11.39 7.74
N ILE A 50 -19.21 12.19 7.14
CA ILE A 50 -18.15 12.90 7.88
C ILE A 50 -18.76 13.89 8.88
N SER A 51 -19.84 14.57 8.51
CA SER A 51 -20.52 15.53 9.39
C SER A 51 -21.22 14.82 10.57
N LEU A 52 -21.82 13.66 10.32
CA LEU A 52 -22.38 12.81 11.38
C LEU A 52 -21.29 12.26 12.30
N GLN A 53 -20.14 11.87 11.75
CA GLN A 53 -18.99 11.43 12.53
C GLN A 53 -18.41 12.58 13.37
N ASP A 54 -18.35 13.81 12.84
CA ASP A 54 -17.94 15.00 13.61
C ASP A 54 -18.89 15.24 14.79
N LEU A 55 -20.20 15.17 14.55
CA LEU A 55 -21.20 15.33 15.60
C LEU A 55 -21.10 14.22 16.65
N ALA A 56 -20.88 12.98 16.21
CA ALA A 56 -20.69 11.82 17.08
C ALA A 56 -19.37 11.94 17.90
N LEU A 57 -18.31 12.52 17.34
CA LEU A 57 -17.05 12.72 18.06
C LEU A 57 -17.14 13.80 19.15
N ARG A 58 -18.16 14.67 19.12
CA ARG A 58 -18.45 15.63 20.21
C ARG A 58 -19.10 14.96 21.42
N ASP A 59 -19.56 13.72 21.29
CA ASP A 59 -19.97 12.90 22.43
C ASP A 59 -18.72 12.45 23.21
N PRO A 60 -18.58 12.87 24.49
CA PRO A 60 -17.41 12.52 25.30
C PRO A 60 -17.26 11.01 25.55
N GLU A 61 -18.32 10.22 25.39
CA GLU A 61 -18.27 8.76 25.55
C GLU A 61 -17.89 8.02 24.26
N LEU A 62 -18.06 8.63 23.08
CA LEU A 62 -17.75 7.98 21.81
C LEU A 62 -16.26 8.00 21.47
N ALA A 63 -15.55 9.09 21.80
CA ALA A 63 -14.11 9.18 21.62
C ALA A 63 -13.33 8.02 22.30
N PRO A 64 -13.54 7.70 23.60
CA PRO A 64 -12.84 6.60 24.24
C PRO A 64 -13.25 5.23 23.69
N ARG A 65 -14.50 5.05 23.26
CA ARG A 65 -14.98 3.80 22.64
C ARG A 65 -14.36 3.56 21.27
N LEU A 66 -14.24 4.60 20.45
CA LEU A 66 -13.54 4.55 19.17
C LEU A 66 -12.05 4.27 19.38
N ALA A 67 -11.41 4.93 20.35
CA ALA A 67 -10.02 4.63 20.71
C ALA A 67 -9.83 3.19 21.18
N ALA A 68 -10.77 2.61 21.92
CA ALA A 68 -10.73 1.20 22.32
C ALA A 68 -10.90 0.26 21.12
N SER A 69 -11.86 0.52 20.23
CA SER A 69 -12.07 -0.26 19.01
C SER A 69 -10.84 -0.25 18.10
N VAL A 70 -10.26 0.92 17.89
CA VAL A 70 -9.02 1.11 17.13
C VAL A 70 -7.87 0.32 17.73
N ARG A 71 -7.68 0.39 19.06
CA ARG A 71 -6.64 -0.38 19.76
C ARG A 71 -6.84 -1.88 19.60
N ALA A 72 -8.07 -2.38 19.73
CA ALA A 72 -8.38 -3.80 19.53
C ALA A 72 -8.08 -4.28 18.09
N HIS A 73 -8.30 -3.43 17.08
CA HIS A 73 -7.91 -3.75 15.70
C HIS A 73 -6.40 -3.78 15.51
N GLU A 74 -5.68 -2.86 16.13
CA GLU A 74 -4.22 -2.81 16.08
C GLU A 74 -3.60 -4.03 16.78
N GLU A 75 -4.09 -4.41 17.96
CA GLU A 75 -3.66 -5.60 18.69
C GLU A 75 -3.93 -6.89 17.89
N ARG A 76 -5.10 -7.00 17.25
CA ARG A 76 -5.41 -8.15 16.38
C ARG A 76 -4.45 -8.24 15.21
N LEU A 77 -4.11 -7.10 14.58
CA LEU A 77 -3.14 -7.06 13.50
C LEU A 77 -1.73 -7.44 14.00
N ALA A 78 -1.31 -6.91 15.15
CA ALA A 78 -0.04 -7.26 15.77
C ALA A 78 0.05 -8.76 16.08
N ALA A 79 -1.02 -9.36 16.60
CA ALA A 79 -1.08 -10.80 16.86
C ALA A 79 -0.94 -11.66 15.59
N LEU A 80 -1.44 -11.19 14.44
CA LEU A 80 -1.29 -11.87 13.15
C LEU A 80 0.15 -11.81 12.61
N LEU A 81 0.88 -10.75 12.97
CA LEU A 81 2.25 -10.48 12.52
C LEU A 81 3.30 -11.11 13.45
N ALA A 82 3.01 -11.21 14.74
CA ALA A 82 3.92 -11.78 15.73
C ALA A 82 4.30 -13.23 15.37
N GLY A 83 5.59 -13.56 15.52
CA GLY A 83 6.10 -14.90 15.22
C GLY A 83 6.20 -15.23 13.72
N ARG A 84 5.79 -14.33 12.82
CA ARG A 84 5.99 -14.53 11.38
C ARG A 84 7.47 -14.42 11.01
N PRO A 85 7.98 -15.29 10.13
CA PRO A 85 9.36 -15.21 9.66
C PRO A 85 9.55 -13.99 8.77
N HIS A 86 10.59 -13.22 9.05
CA HIS A 86 10.96 -12.00 8.35
C HIS A 86 12.49 -11.87 8.34
N HIS A 87 13.11 -11.83 7.14
CA HIS A 87 14.57 -11.83 6.97
C HIS A 87 15.33 -12.90 7.80
N GLY A 88 14.73 -14.09 7.96
CA GLY A 88 15.34 -15.21 8.68
C GLY A 88 15.15 -15.18 10.20
N THR A 89 14.52 -14.14 10.75
CA THR A 89 14.17 -14.05 12.17
C THR A 89 12.65 -13.95 12.34
N ALA A 90 12.11 -14.39 13.48
CA ALA A 90 10.69 -14.22 13.76
C ALA A 90 10.43 -12.80 14.30
N LEU A 91 9.38 -12.13 13.81
CA LEU A 91 9.00 -10.82 14.33
C LEU A 91 8.64 -10.90 15.82
N THR A 92 9.28 -10.05 16.63
CA THR A 92 8.96 -9.96 18.07
C THR A 92 7.58 -9.30 18.26
N PRO A 93 6.91 -9.54 19.39
CA PRO A 93 5.63 -8.87 19.68
C PRO A 93 5.72 -7.34 19.60
N ARG A 94 6.86 -6.77 20.01
CA ARG A 94 7.12 -5.32 19.94
C ARG A 94 7.25 -4.82 18.51
N GLN A 95 7.97 -5.56 17.66
CA GLN A 95 8.08 -5.23 16.23
C GLN A 95 6.73 -5.37 15.52
N ALA A 96 5.98 -6.42 15.84
CA ALA A 96 4.64 -6.64 15.31
C ALA A 96 3.66 -5.51 15.68
N GLN A 97 3.73 -5.00 16.92
CA GLN A 97 2.93 -3.85 17.34
C GLN A 97 3.29 -2.60 16.55
N ARG A 98 4.58 -2.26 16.45
CA ARG A 98 5.04 -1.09 15.69
C ARG A 98 4.62 -1.15 14.23
N LEU A 99 4.74 -2.33 13.62
CA LEU A 99 4.32 -2.55 12.24
C LEU A 99 2.80 -2.39 12.08
N ALA A 100 2.01 -2.90 13.03
CA ALA A 100 0.56 -2.71 13.03
C ALA A 100 0.16 -1.23 13.12
N THR A 101 0.80 -0.46 14.01
CA THR A 101 0.60 1.00 14.12
C THR A 101 0.94 1.71 12.80
N ALA A 102 2.09 1.38 12.21
CA ALA A 102 2.57 2.03 10.98
C ALA A 102 1.68 1.70 9.76
N LEU A 103 1.25 0.45 9.62
CA LEU A 103 0.31 0.05 8.57
C LEU A 103 -1.04 0.74 8.72
N ARG A 104 -1.54 0.86 9.97
CA ARG A 104 -2.77 1.61 10.23
C ARG A 104 -2.62 3.07 9.81
N ALA A 105 -1.53 3.74 10.18
CA ALA A 105 -1.29 5.13 9.81
C ALA A 105 -1.24 5.30 8.28
N LEU A 106 -0.57 4.38 7.57
CA LEU A 106 -0.52 4.38 6.11
C LEU A 106 -1.91 4.24 5.48
N LEU A 107 -2.74 3.32 5.99
CA LEU A 107 -4.10 3.10 5.51
C LEU A 107 -5.02 4.29 5.82
N VAL A 108 -4.89 4.92 6.98
CA VAL A 108 -5.64 6.15 7.31
C VAL A 108 -5.28 7.28 6.34
N GLY A 109 -3.98 7.52 6.10
CA GLY A 109 -3.53 8.53 5.16
C GLY A 109 -3.99 8.26 3.73
N LEU A 110 -3.97 7.00 3.28
CA LEU A 110 -4.52 6.59 1.98
C LEU A 110 -6.02 6.88 1.88
N SER A 111 -6.80 6.46 2.89
CA SER A 111 -8.24 6.69 2.92
C SER A 111 -8.57 8.18 2.90
N GLN A 112 -7.84 9.02 3.65
CA GLN A 112 -8.00 10.47 3.62
C GLN A 112 -7.67 11.06 2.24
N GLY A 113 -6.58 10.62 1.60
CA GLY A 113 -6.22 11.08 0.26
C GLY A 113 -7.28 10.75 -0.80
N VAL A 114 -7.85 9.53 -0.74
CA VAL A 114 -8.94 9.09 -1.63
C VAL A 114 -10.22 9.87 -1.36
N VAL A 115 -10.63 9.99 -0.10
CA VAL A 115 -11.87 10.66 0.33
C VAL A 115 -11.86 12.16 0.02
N LEU A 116 -10.73 12.83 0.26
CA LEU A 116 -10.62 14.30 0.12
C LEU A 116 -10.24 14.73 -1.31
N GLY A 117 -10.06 13.79 -2.24
CA GLY A 117 -9.61 14.10 -3.61
C GLY A 117 -8.22 14.75 -3.65
N LEU A 118 -7.42 14.62 -2.58
CA LEU A 118 -6.05 15.12 -2.53
C LEU A 118 -5.20 14.15 -3.36
N ALA A 119 -4.85 14.58 -4.57
CA ALA A 119 -4.27 13.76 -5.63
C ALA A 119 -3.37 12.62 -5.14
N ALA A 120 -3.82 11.42 -5.51
CA ALA A 120 -3.36 10.13 -5.05
C ALA A 120 -1.96 9.79 -5.57
N ALA A 121 -1.02 9.58 -4.64
CA ALA A 121 0.13 8.76 -4.98
C ALA A 121 -0.39 7.40 -5.53
N PRO A 122 0.19 6.86 -6.61
CA PRO A 122 -0.28 5.60 -7.19
C PRO A 122 -0.35 4.50 -6.13
N GLY A 123 -1.25 3.52 -6.28
CA GLY A 123 -1.29 2.37 -5.37
C GLY A 123 0.07 1.67 -5.21
N ASP A 124 0.91 1.71 -6.25
CA ASP A 124 2.28 1.20 -6.23
C ASP A 124 3.18 1.96 -5.24
N TYR A 125 2.97 3.27 -5.04
CA TYR A 125 3.66 4.07 -4.04
C TYR A 125 3.32 3.58 -2.63
N PHE A 126 2.02 3.43 -2.32
CA PHE A 126 1.60 2.92 -1.01
C PHE A 126 2.06 1.49 -0.77
N ALA A 127 2.06 0.63 -1.80
CA ALA A 127 2.61 -0.71 -1.71
C ALA A 127 4.14 -0.71 -1.49
N ALA A 128 4.87 0.22 -2.10
CA ALA A 128 6.30 0.40 -1.85
C ALA A 128 6.55 0.87 -0.42
N THR A 129 5.79 1.86 0.06
CA THR A 129 5.86 2.36 1.45
C THR A 129 5.54 1.24 2.45
N ALA A 130 4.49 0.45 2.22
CA ALA A 130 4.14 -0.68 3.07
C ALA A 130 5.27 -1.72 3.16
N ARG A 131 5.99 -1.98 2.06
CA ARG A 131 7.15 -2.87 2.08
C ARG A 131 8.35 -2.26 2.81
N ALA A 132 8.57 -0.96 2.66
CA ALA A 132 9.63 -0.24 3.36
C ALA A 132 9.43 -0.25 4.88
N LEU A 133 8.18 -0.26 5.37
CA LEU A 133 7.88 -0.36 6.80
C LEU A 133 8.38 -1.65 7.46
N ILE A 134 8.59 -2.70 6.67
CA ILE A 134 9.09 -3.99 7.16
C ILE A 134 10.62 -4.04 7.08
N ALA A 135 11.29 -3.00 6.58
CA ALA A 135 12.75 -3.02 6.52
C ALA A 135 13.34 -3.01 7.96
N PRO A 136 14.47 -3.71 8.22
CA PRO A 136 15.02 -3.88 9.57
C PRO A 136 15.34 -2.55 10.28
N ASP A 137 15.76 -1.55 9.51
CA ASP A 137 16.04 -0.18 9.96
C ASP A 137 14.77 0.56 10.43
N VAL A 138 13.60 0.20 9.91
CA VAL A 138 12.31 0.81 10.26
C VAL A 138 11.62 0.09 11.43
N LEU A 139 11.71 -1.24 11.48
CA LEU A 139 11.15 -2.03 12.59
C LEU A 139 11.89 -1.78 13.92
N GLY A 140 13.16 -1.40 13.82
CA GLY A 140 14.03 -1.20 14.96
C GLY A 140 14.46 -2.52 15.62
N PRO A 141 15.20 -2.44 16.74
CA PRO A 141 15.74 -3.62 17.39
C PRO A 141 14.63 -4.56 17.87
N ALA A 142 14.96 -5.86 17.82
CA ALA A 142 14.11 -6.96 18.28
C ALA A 142 13.74 -6.83 19.76
#